data_AF-A0AAV5SE05-F1
#
_entry.id   AF-A0AAV5SE05-F1
#
_cell.length_a   1.000
_cell.length_b   1.000
_cell.length_c   1.000
_cell.angle_alpha   90.00
_cell.angle_beta   90.00
_cell.angle_gamma   90.00
#
_symmetry.space_group_name_H-M   'P 1'
#
loop_
_entity.id
_entity.type
_entity.pdbx_description
1 polymer ?
#
loop_
_entity_poly.entity_id
_entity_poly.type
_entity_poly.pdbx_seq_one_letter_code
_entity_poly.pdbx_strand_id
1 'polypeptide(L)'
;QVMSRPSVNVFNDGRTVPGNVVRLDVYMEAQCPDTSRFVRAQLMPAWKKLSQTGRVDWNLIPFGKARCVEREGGDFDCTCQHGPNECILNQLMNCVIETIQHPDR
;
A
#
# COMPACT_ATOMS: atom_id res chain seq x y z
N GLN A 1 10.04 3.33 -12.18
CA GLN A 1 8.84 2.46 -12.39
C GLN A 1 7.84 2.39 -11.20
N VAL A 2 7.99 3.19 -10.12
CA VAL A 2 7.04 3.15 -8.97
C VAL A 2 5.82 4.06 -9.15
N MET A 3 5.92 5.14 -9.95
CA MET A 3 4.85 6.15 -10.06
C MET A 3 3.89 5.98 -11.25
N SER A 4 4.10 5.00 -12.13
CA SER A 4 3.36 4.90 -13.41
C SER A 4 2.47 3.65 -13.52
N ARG A 5 2.42 2.80 -12.49
CA ARG A 5 1.66 1.54 -12.55
C ARG A 5 0.33 1.66 -11.80
N PRO A 6 -0.75 1.06 -12.34
CA PRO A 6 -2.07 1.18 -11.73
C PRO A 6 -2.03 0.62 -10.31
N SER A 7 -2.81 1.23 -9.42
CA SER A 7 -3.14 0.69 -8.09
C SER A 7 -3.36 -0.82 -8.21
N VAL A 8 -2.49 -1.64 -7.61
CA VAL A 8 -2.75 -3.08 -7.51
C VAL A 8 -3.85 -3.22 -6.49
N ASN A 9 -5.06 -3.57 -6.95
CA ASN A 9 -6.14 -3.96 -6.06
C ASN A 9 -5.75 -5.29 -5.42
N VAL A 10 -5.07 -5.21 -4.28
CA VAL A 10 -4.50 -6.36 -3.58
C VAL A 10 -5.61 -7.35 -3.20
N PHE A 11 -6.89 -6.98 -3.20
CA PHE A 11 -7.91 -7.84 -2.59
C PHE A 11 -9.23 -7.95 -3.35
N ASN A 12 -9.26 -7.58 -4.64
CA ASN A 12 -10.45 -7.73 -5.45
C ASN A 12 -10.46 -9.10 -6.14
N ASP A 13 -11.14 -10.08 -5.55
CA ASP A 13 -11.28 -11.48 -6.02
C ASP A 13 -12.12 -11.64 -7.31
N GLY A 14 -12.29 -10.58 -8.11
CA GLY A 14 -13.13 -10.60 -9.32
C GLY A 14 -14.61 -10.95 -9.05
N ARG A 15 -15.04 -11.06 -7.79
CA ARG A 15 -16.44 -11.25 -7.41
C ARG A 15 -17.15 -9.91 -7.45
N THR A 16 -18.08 -9.78 -8.37
CA THR A 16 -19.07 -8.71 -8.36
C THR A 16 -19.99 -8.90 -7.15
N VAL A 17 -19.70 -8.20 -6.05
CA VAL A 17 -20.60 -8.14 -4.89
C VAL A 17 -21.68 -7.09 -5.20
N PRO A 18 -22.97 -7.47 -5.31
CA PRO A 18 -24.03 -6.50 -5.53
C PRO A 18 -24.12 -5.54 -4.32
N GLY A 19 -24.03 -4.23 -4.57
CA GLY A 19 -24.15 -3.19 -3.55
C GLY A 19 -23.01 -2.18 -3.56
N ASN A 20 -22.99 -1.29 -2.57
CA ASN A 20 -22.00 -0.24 -2.46
C ASN A 20 -20.65 -0.82 -1.99
N VAL A 21 -19.59 -0.51 -2.75
CA VAL A 21 -18.19 -0.79 -2.39
C VAL A 21 -17.53 0.51 -1.98
N VAL A 22 -16.84 0.52 -0.85
CA VAL A 22 -16.06 1.66 -0.37
C VAL A 22 -14.60 1.48 -0.78
N ARG A 23 -14.05 2.43 -1.53
CA ARG A 23 -12.61 2.48 -1.82
C ARG A 23 -11.85 3.10 -0.65
N LEU A 24 -10.81 2.42 -0.17
CA LEU A 24 -9.93 2.89 0.89
C LEU A 24 -8.47 2.89 0.41
N ASP A 25 -7.95 4.08 0.12
CA ASP A 25 -6.54 4.31 -0.19
C ASP A 25 -5.77 4.68 1.10
N VAL A 26 -4.76 3.89 1.46
CA VAL A 26 -3.94 4.09 2.67
C VAL A 26 -2.52 4.45 2.29
N TYR A 27 -2.17 5.73 2.44
CA TYR A 27 -0.81 6.21 2.24
C TYR A 27 0.01 6.04 3.51
N MET A 28 1.15 5.36 3.42
CA MET A 28 1.92 4.92 4.58
C MET A 28 3.44 5.01 4.40
N GLU A 29 4.16 5.07 5.53
CA GLU A 29 5.63 5.10 5.61
C GLU A 29 6.13 3.95 6.50
N ALA A 30 7.14 3.21 6.06
CA ALA A 30 7.61 2.01 6.76
C ALA A 30 8.14 2.28 8.18
N GLN A 31 8.78 3.43 8.42
CA GLN A 31 9.39 3.75 9.72
C GLN A 31 8.66 4.85 10.50
N CYS A 32 7.49 5.30 10.04
CA CYS A 32 6.70 6.28 10.78
C CYS A 32 5.95 5.60 11.95
N PRO A 33 6.18 5.99 13.21
CA PRO A 33 5.54 5.36 14.36
C PRO A 33 4.02 5.54 14.38
N ASP A 34 3.51 6.66 13.85
CA ASP A 34 2.07 6.90 13.74
C ASP A 34 1.43 5.97 12.69
N THR A 35 2.12 5.72 11.57
CA THR A 35 1.71 4.71 10.59
C THR A 35 1.66 3.33 11.23
N SER A 36 2.71 2.90 11.93
CA SER A 36 2.71 1.59 12.60
C SER A 36 1.63 1.49 13.68
N ARG A 37 1.30 2.59 14.36
CA ARG A 37 0.19 2.63 15.33
C ARG A 37 -1.16 2.53 14.62
N PHE A 38 -1.39 3.28 13.55
CA PHE A 38 -2.63 3.23 12.76
C PHE A 38 -2.87 1.83 12.19
N VAL A 39 -1.84 1.22 11.57
CA VAL A 39 -1.96 -0.11 10.97
C VAL A 39 -2.38 -1.13 12.02
N ARG A 40 -1.70 -1.16 13.17
CA ARG A 40 -1.99 -2.14 14.23
C ARG A 40 -3.32 -1.90 14.93
N ALA A 41 -3.62 -0.64 15.28
CA ALA A 41 -4.75 -0.32 16.15
C ALA A 41 -6.07 -0.12 15.40
N GLN A 42 -6.02 0.24 14.11
CA GLN A 42 -7.22 0.61 13.34
C GLN A 42 -7.36 -0.21 12.06
N LEU A 43 -6.34 -0.21 11.19
CA LEU A 43 -6.45 -0.83 9.88
C LEU A 43 -6.59 -2.36 9.96
N MET A 44 -5.73 -3.03 10.73
CA MET A 44 -5.77 -4.50 10.87
C MET A 44 -7.09 -5.00 11.50
N PRO A 45 -7.63 -4.36 12.58
CA PRO A 45 -8.96 -4.70 13.08
C PRO A 45 -10.08 -4.47 12.07
N ALA A 46 -10.02 -3.40 11.28
CA ALA A 46 -11.02 -3.13 10.23
C ALA A 46 -10.94 -4.19 9.12
N TRP A 47 -9.72 -4.50 8.66
CA TRP A 47 -9.44 -5.57 7.70
C TRP A 47 -10.05 -6.90 8.15
N LYS A 48 -9.73 -7.35 9.37
CA LYS A 48 -10.23 -8.61 9.93
C LYS A 48 -11.76 -8.72 9.93
N LYS A 49 -12.47 -7.60 10.09
CA LYS A 49 -13.93 -7.55 10.12
C LYS A 49 -14.56 -7.45 8.73
N LEU A 50 -13.88 -6.79 7.79
CA LEU A 50 -14.50 -6.31 6.54
C LEU A 50 -13.94 -6.97 5.28
N SER A 51 -12.73 -7.55 5.29
CA SER A 51 -12.09 -8.11 4.10
C SER A 51 -12.93 -9.21 3.44
N GLN A 52 -13.51 -10.10 4.24
CA GLN A 52 -14.35 -11.20 3.76
C GLN A 52 -15.70 -10.76 3.17
N THR A 53 -16.10 -9.51 3.41
CA THR A 53 -17.39 -8.99 2.91
C THR A 53 -17.35 -8.61 1.43
N GLY A 54 -16.16 -8.37 0.88
CA GLY A 54 -15.98 -7.82 -0.48
C GLY A 54 -16.58 -6.42 -0.67
N ARG A 55 -16.88 -5.69 0.42
CA ARG A 55 -17.47 -4.33 0.37
C ARG A 55 -16.47 -3.19 0.54
N VAL A 56 -15.20 -3.52 0.74
CA VAL A 56 -14.12 -2.54 0.80
C VAL A 56 -13.06 -2.94 -0.21
N ASP A 57 -12.73 -2.00 -1.10
CA ASP A 57 -11.60 -2.10 -2.03
C ASP A 57 -10.39 -1.43 -1.37
N TRP A 58 -9.40 -2.24 -0.97
CA TRP A 58 -8.28 -1.77 -0.17
C TRP A 58 -7.05 -1.60 -1.04
N ASN A 59 -6.48 -0.41 -0.99
CA ASN A 59 -5.26 -0.07 -1.70
C ASN A 59 -4.25 0.50 -0.71
N LEU A 60 -3.12 -0.18 -0.54
CA LEU A 60 -2.04 0.24 0.34
C LEU A 60 -0.94 0.89 -0.50
N ILE A 61 -0.51 2.09 -0.13
CA ILE A 61 0.50 2.87 -0.86
C ILE A 61 1.68 3.20 0.07
N PRO A 62 2.69 2.31 0.16
CA PRO A 62 3.95 2.58 0.85
C PRO A 62 4.80 3.62 0.09
N PHE A 63 4.71 4.87 0.51
CA PHE A 63 5.46 5.99 -0.06
C PHE A 63 5.49 7.16 0.94
N GLY A 64 4.30 7.58 1.38
CA GLY A 64 4.08 8.63 2.36
C GLY A 64 4.78 9.93 2.01
N LYS A 65 5.67 10.40 2.89
CA LYS A 65 6.41 11.67 2.71
C LYS A 65 7.70 11.54 1.88
N ALA A 66 7.94 10.39 1.25
CA ALA A 66 9.04 10.28 0.30
C ALA A 66 8.90 11.32 -0.82
N ARG A 67 10.03 11.79 -1.33
CA ARG A 67 10.09 12.63 -2.53
C ARG A 67 11.05 11.98 -3.50
N CYS A 68 10.61 11.85 -4.75
CA CYS A 68 11.44 11.28 -5.80
C CYS A 68 11.66 12.27 -6.93
N VAL A 69 12.86 12.29 -7.47
CA VAL A 69 13.22 13.03 -8.68
C VAL A 69 13.58 12.04 -9.77
N GLU A 70 13.10 12.28 -11.00
CA GLU A 70 13.44 11.43 -12.14
C GLU A 70 14.93 11.61 -12.50
N ARG A 71 15.59 10.49 -12.78
CA ARG A 71 16.97 10.43 -13.29
C ARG A 71 16.94 10.14 -14.78
N GLU A 72 18.05 10.41 -15.46
CA GLU A 72 18.25 9.97 -16.84
C GLU A 72 18.01 8.45 -16.96
N GLY A 73 17.28 8.03 -18.00
CA GLY A 73 16.91 6.63 -18.20
C GLY A 73 15.61 6.18 -17.51
N GLY A 74 14.83 7.09 -16.91
CA GLY A 74 13.50 6.79 -16.36
C GLY A 74 13.52 6.10 -14.99
N ASP A 75 14.66 6.13 -14.31
CA ASP A 75 14.79 5.74 -12.91
C ASP A 75 14.47 6.91 -11.96
N PHE A 76 14.35 6.65 -10.67
CA PHE A 76 14.01 7.67 -9.68
C PHE A 76 15.00 7.66 -8.52
N ASP A 77 15.45 8.85 -8.13
CA ASP A 77 16.15 9.06 -6.87
C ASP A 77 15.15 9.46 -5.80
N CYS A 78 15.05 8.71 -4.71
CA CYS A 78 14.05 8.92 -3.68
C CYS A 78 14.70 9.25 -2.33
N THR A 79 14.17 10.28 -1.67
CA THR A 79 14.53 10.68 -0.30
C THR A 79 13.33 10.48 0.63
N CYS A 80 13.55 9.85 1.78
CA CYS A 80 12.53 9.54 2.78
C CYS A 80 12.77 10.28 4.11
N GLN A 81 11.71 10.48 4.92
CA GLN A 81 11.78 11.27 6.15
C GLN A 81 12.69 10.59 7.20
N HIS A 82 12.66 9.26 7.27
CA HIS A 82 13.43 8.48 8.25
C HIS A 82 14.71 7.87 7.64
N GLY A 83 15.25 8.50 6.60
CA GLY A 83 16.51 8.12 5.96
C GLY A 83 16.40 6.97 4.95
N PRO A 84 17.54 6.51 4.38
CA PRO A 84 17.55 5.60 3.24
C PRO A 84 16.88 4.25 3.51
N ASN A 85 17.00 3.74 4.74
CA ASN A 85 16.40 2.46 5.10
C ASN A 85 14.87 2.49 5.02
N GLU A 86 14.22 3.63 5.26
CA GLU A 86 12.77 3.76 5.04
C GLU A 86 12.42 3.62 3.56
N CYS A 87 13.20 4.21 2.65
CA CYS A 87 12.95 4.06 1.21
C CYS A 87 13.09 2.60 0.77
N ILE A 88 14.10 1.88 1.25
CA ILE A 88 14.29 0.44 0.97
C ILE A 88 13.09 -0.36 1.49
N LEU A 89 12.61 -0.08 2.70
CA LEU A 89 11.46 -0.78 3.28
C LEU A 89 10.15 -0.43 2.57
N ASN A 90 9.92 0.83 2.18
CA ASN A 90 8.78 1.21 1.36
C ASN A 90 8.81 0.46 0.02
N GLN A 91 9.97 0.36 -0.64
CA GLN A 91 10.13 -0.41 -1.88
C GLN A 91 9.85 -1.89 -1.66
N LEU A 92 10.40 -2.50 -0.60
CA LEU A 92 10.14 -3.89 -0.24
C LEU A 92 8.64 -4.17 -0.04
N MET A 93 7.94 -3.29 0.68
CA MET A 93 6.50 -3.39 0.87
C MET A 93 5.73 -3.34 -0.46
N ASN A 94 6.12 -2.45 -1.38
CA ASN A 94 5.54 -2.41 -2.72
C ASN A 94 5.80 -3.71 -3.49
N CYS A 95 7.01 -4.28 -3.42
CA CYS A 95 7.31 -5.58 -4.04
C CYS A 95 6.46 -6.71 -3.46
N VAL A 96 6.25 -6.73 -2.14
CA VAL A 96 5.39 -7.71 -1.47
C VAL A 96 3.94 -7.56 -1.93
N ILE A 97 3.43 -6.34 -2.02
CA ILE A 97 2.06 -6.06 -2.51
C ILE A 97 1.88 -6.52 -3.96
N GLU A 98 2.89 -6.28 -4.82
CA GLU A 98 2.85 -6.69 -6.22
C GLU A 98 2.90 -8.21 -6.37
N THR A 99 3.74 -8.88 -5.56
CA THR A 99 4.02 -10.32 -5.67
C THR A 99 2.96 -11.16 -4.96
N ILE A 100 2.57 -10.75 -3.76
CA ILE A 100 1.63 -11.46 -2.89
C ILE A 100 0.28 -10.76 -2.98
N GLN A 101 -0.38 -10.99 -4.11
CA GLN A 101 -1.71 -10.44 -4.36
C GLN A 101 -2.74 -11.06 -3.40
N HIS A 102 -2.61 -12.31 -2.98
CA HIS A 102 -3.59 -12.94 -2.08
C HIS A 102 -2.88 -13.71 -0.95
N PRO A 103 -2.53 -13.06 0.16
CA PRO A 103 -1.81 -13.72 1.27
C PRO A 103 -2.63 -14.82 1.97
N ASP A 104 -3.95 -14.84 1.73
CA ASP A 104 -4.89 -15.76 2.37
C ASP A 104 -5.28 -16.95 1.46
N ARG A 105 -4.66 -17.08 0.27
CA ARG A 105 -4.90 -18.15 -0.70
C ARG A 105 -3.67 -18.99 -0.97
#